data_AF-A0AAW0F9N2-F1
#
_entry.id   AF-A0AAW0F9N2-F1
#
_cell.length_a   1.000
_cell.length_b   1.000
_cell.length_c   1.000
_cell.angle_alpha   90.00
_cell.angle_beta   90.00
_cell.angle_gamma   90.00
#
_symmetry.space_group_name_H-M   'P 1'
#
loop_
_entity.id
_entity.type
_entity.pdbx_description
1 polymer ?
#
loop_
_entity_poly.entity_id
_entity_poly.type
_entity_poly.pdbx_seq_one_letter_code
_entity_poly.pdbx_strand_id
1 'polypeptide(L)'
;MANLPADIDITIWTKYFIPTCIDILGEHHAPFFPTDADVLKSIAKAFRVCFPGLAHEITIGSMIFKVLSQRCCEWRNKCSATAQDNVTEFLDGTPGLETPEARAEYIEGLGVGSTCDYLYQQITPVRRGCFRSDFVLKTFAFHLNAIEGTIRDSPYPAIGALGIAAIAVFHHLTLFRLDSHSEYRLNVPSSSMKPVRSRSLMAGVTITPSSSLRQAGATHATR
;
A
#
# COMPACT_ATOMS: atom_id res chain seq x y z
N MET A 1 -6.75 9.37 22.31
CA MET A 1 -7.18 7.97 22.44
C MET A 1 -8.52 7.82 21.72
N ALA A 2 -8.70 6.79 20.91
CA ALA A 2 -9.98 6.59 20.23
C ALA A 2 -11.06 6.18 21.23
N ASN A 3 -12.27 6.74 21.12
CA ASN A 3 -13.43 6.33 21.88
C ASN A 3 -13.87 4.94 21.42
N LEU A 4 -13.31 3.89 22.03
CA LEU A 4 -13.80 2.53 21.86
C LEU A 4 -15.13 2.37 22.60
N PRO A 5 -16.04 1.52 22.11
CA PRO A 5 -17.19 1.06 22.90
C PRO A 5 -16.74 0.57 24.30
N ALA A 6 -17.55 0.84 25.33
CA ALA A 6 -17.18 0.61 26.74
C ALA A 6 -16.98 -0.87 27.11
N ASP A 7 -17.54 -1.76 26.29
CA ASP A 7 -17.47 -3.22 26.35
C ASP A 7 -16.19 -3.80 25.71
N ILE A 8 -15.36 -2.97 25.07
CA ILE A 8 -14.10 -3.41 24.47
C ILE A 8 -12.95 -3.22 25.46
N ASP A 9 -12.34 -4.33 25.88
CA ASP A 9 -11.10 -4.32 26.64
C ASP A 9 -9.94 -3.75 25.80
N ILE A 10 -9.33 -2.67 26.26
CA ILE A 10 -8.24 -1.96 25.58
C ILE A 10 -6.97 -2.81 25.43
N THR A 11 -6.72 -3.71 26.37
CA THR A 11 -5.58 -4.63 26.34
C THR A 11 -5.79 -5.65 25.23
N ILE A 12 -6.99 -6.24 25.14
CA ILE A 12 -7.33 -7.17 24.05
C ILE A 12 -7.28 -6.45 22.70
N TRP A 13 -7.84 -5.24 22.64
CA TRP A 13 -7.83 -4.41 21.45
C TRP A 13 -6.42 -4.17 20.90
N THR A 14 -5.50 -3.75 21.76
CA THR A 14 -4.14 -3.36 21.35
C THR A 14 -3.21 -4.55 21.14
N LYS A 15 -3.25 -5.55 22.03
CA LYS A 15 -2.31 -6.68 22.00
C LYS A 15 -2.69 -7.81 21.06
N TYR A 16 -3.98 -7.99 20.78
CA TYR A 16 -4.46 -9.16 20.05
C TYR A 16 -5.27 -8.78 18.81
N PHE A 17 -6.22 -7.85 18.95
CA PHE A 17 -7.14 -7.52 17.87
C PHE A 17 -6.49 -6.75 16.72
N ILE A 18 -5.71 -5.69 17.00
CA ILE A 18 -4.98 -4.96 15.95
C ILE A 18 -3.98 -5.89 15.22
N PRO A 19 -3.10 -6.64 15.91
CA PRO A 19 -2.19 -7.60 15.26
C PRO A 19 -2.94 -8.62 14.40
N THR A 20 -4.05 -9.18 14.90
CA THR A 20 -4.86 -10.14 14.14
C THR A 20 -5.52 -9.52 12.91
N CYS A 21 -5.94 -8.24 12.96
CA CYS A 21 -6.43 -7.53 11.78
C CYS A 21 -5.33 -7.37 10.72
N ILE A 22 -4.12 -6.98 11.14
CA ILE A 22 -2.97 -6.79 10.26
C ILE A 22 -2.55 -8.13 9.64
N ASP A 23 -2.54 -9.20 10.43
CA ASP A 23 -2.23 -10.55 9.98
C ASP A 23 -3.21 -11.01 8.89
N ILE A 24 -4.52 -10.85 9.11
CA ILE A 24 -5.54 -11.17 8.10
C ILE A 24 -5.32 -10.33 6.84
N LEU A 25 -5.09 -9.03 6.99
CA LEU A 25 -4.83 -8.16 5.83
C LEU A 25 -3.54 -8.54 5.09
N GLY A 26 -2.54 -9.03 5.81
CA GLY A 26 -1.27 -9.53 5.26
C GLY A 26 -1.43 -10.75 4.36
N GLU A 27 -2.54 -11.48 4.45
CA GLU A 27 -2.88 -12.59 3.55
C GLU A 27 -3.54 -12.13 2.24
N HIS A 28 -4.04 -10.90 2.18
CA HIS A 28 -4.76 -10.44 0.99
C HIS A 28 -3.84 -10.40 -0.23
N HIS A 29 -4.38 -10.75 -1.39
CA HIS A 29 -3.64 -10.72 -2.67
C HIS A 29 -3.27 -9.30 -3.13
N ALA A 30 -4.06 -8.29 -2.75
CA ALA A 30 -3.85 -6.88 -3.15
C ALA A 30 -3.85 -5.94 -1.93
N PRO A 31 -2.92 -6.10 -0.98
CA PRO A 31 -2.99 -5.43 0.32
C PRO A 31 -2.52 -3.96 0.27
N PHE A 32 -1.92 -3.53 -0.84
CA PHE A 32 -1.50 -2.15 -1.07
C PHE A 32 -2.71 -1.21 -1.28
N PHE A 33 -3.75 -1.71 -1.94
CA PHE A 33 -4.97 -0.97 -2.26
C PHE A 33 -6.22 -1.80 -1.93
N PRO A 34 -6.41 -2.24 -0.67
CA PRO A 34 -7.59 -2.98 -0.30
C PRO A 34 -8.78 -2.02 -0.39
N THR A 35 -9.90 -2.54 -0.87
CA THR A 35 -11.15 -1.79 -0.82
C THR A 35 -11.62 -1.66 0.63
N ASP A 36 -12.48 -0.69 0.92
CA ASP A 36 -13.12 -0.60 2.24
C ASP A 36 -13.84 -1.90 2.62
N ALA A 37 -14.38 -2.62 1.62
CA ALA A 37 -15.00 -3.92 1.83
C ALA A 37 -13.98 -5.00 2.26
N ASP A 38 -12.77 -4.99 1.70
CA ASP A 38 -11.70 -5.93 2.07
C ASP A 38 -11.19 -5.66 3.48
N VAL A 39 -11.01 -4.37 3.81
CA VAL A 39 -10.63 -3.94 5.15
C VAL A 39 -11.73 -4.32 6.15
N LEU A 40 -13.00 -4.07 5.83
CA LEU A 40 -14.12 -4.43 6.69
C LEU A 40 -14.20 -5.94 6.93
N LYS A 41 -14.02 -6.76 5.89
CA LYS A 41 -13.98 -8.22 6.02
C LYS A 41 -12.87 -8.67 6.97
N SER A 42 -11.69 -8.07 6.86
CA SER A 42 -10.55 -8.37 7.73
C SER A 42 -10.85 -8.02 9.18
N ILE A 43 -11.39 -6.82 9.41
CA ILE A 43 -11.80 -6.32 10.72
C ILE A 43 -12.86 -7.24 11.35
N ALA A 44 -13.92 -7.56 10.60
CA ALA A 44 -15.01 -8.41 11.09
C ALA A 44 -14.52 -9.83 11.42
N LYS A 45 -13.61 -10.39 10.61
CA LYS A 45 -13.00 -11.70 10.87
C LYS A 45 -12.15 -11.66 12.15
N ALA A 46 -11.27 -10.67 12.31
CA ALA A 46 -10.49 -10.51 13.53
C ALA A 46 -11.38 -10.32 14.76
N PHE A 47 -12.49 -9.59 14.64
CA PHE A 47 -13.33 -9.21 15.77
C PHE A 47 -14.00 -10.44 16.37
N ARG A 48 -14.53 -11.32 15.50
CA ARG A 48 -15.11 -12.60 15.91
C ARG A 48 -14.13 -13.51 16.64
N VAL A 49 -12.84 -13.45 16.29
CA VAL A 49 -11.80 -14.24 16.95
C VAL A 49 -11.42 -13.63 18.30
N CYS A 50 -11.30 -12.30 18.40
CA CYS A 50 -10.79 -11.62 19.60
C CYS A 50 -11.86 -11.33 20.66
N PHE A 51 -13.13 -11.22 20.27
CA PHE A 51 -14.25 -10.91 21.16
C PHE A 51 -15.37 -11.95 20.98
N PRO A 52 -15.11 -13.23 21.29
CA PRO A 52 -16.14 -14.27 21.17
C PRO A 52 -17.33 -13.95 22.08
N GLY A 53 -18.53 -13.97 21.52
CA GLY A 53 -19.78 -13.69 22.25
C GLY A 53 -20.21 -12.23 22.27
N LEU A 54 -19.39 -11.29 21.76
CA LEU A 54 -19.80 -9.90 21.62
C LEU A 54 -20.51 -9.68 20.29
N ALA A 55 -21.82 -9.45 20.33
CA ALA A 55 -22.62 -9.14 19.16
C ALA A 55 -22.49 -7.65 18.80
N HIS A 56 -21.45 -7.31 18.03
CA HIS A 56 -21.24 -5.95 17.53
C HIS A 56 -21.24 -5.93 16.00
N GLU A 57 -22.07 -5.07 15.41
CA GLU A 57 -22.06 -4.85 13.96
C GLU A 57 -21.03 -3.78 13.61
N ILE A 58 -19.98 -4.17 12.89
CA ILE A 58 -18.99 -3.23 12.37
C ILE A 58 -19.41 -2.87 10.94
N THR A 59 -19.65 -1.59 10.71
CA THR A 59 -20.00 -1.04 9.39
C THR A 59 -18.93 -0.11 8.86
N ILE A 60 -18.89 0.11 7.55
CA ILE A 60 -18.02 1.12 6.93
C ILE A 60 -18.38 2.49 7.53
N GLY A 61 -17.36 3.23 7.95
CA GLY A 61 -17.53 4.55 8.57
C GLY A 61 -17.80 4.55 10.08
N SER A 62 -18.03 3.38 10.68
CA SER A 62 -18.04 3.22 12.14
C SER A 62 -16.71 3.63 12.76
N MET A 63 -16.71 3.92 14.08
CA MET A 63 -15.48 4.33 14.78
C MET A 63 -14.40 3.22 14.73
N ILE A 64 -14.80 1.98 14.99
CA ILE A 64 -13.91 0.80 14.91
C ILE A 64 -13.30 0.69 13.51
N PHE A 65 -14.13 0.81 12.47
CA PHE A 65 -13.65 0.77 11.09
C PHE A 65 -12.64 1.88 10.82
N LYS A 66 -12.94 3.13 11.16
CA LYS A 66 -12.04 4.27 10.92
C LYS A 66 -10.68 4.10 11.60
N VAL A 67 -10.70 3.71 12.88
CA VAL A 67 -9.48 3.50 13.67
C VAL A 67 -8.63 2.39 13.04
N LEU A 68 -9.24 1.27 12.67
CA LEU A 68 -8.48 0.17 12.09
C LEU A 68 -8.04 0.42 10.65
N SER A 69 -8.84 1.07 9.83
CA SER A 69 -8.41 1.53 8.50
C SER A 69 -7.19 2.44 8.61
N GLN A 70 -7.18 3.34 9.61
CA GLN A 70 -5.99 4.15 9.91
C GLN A 70 -4.81 3.28 10.34
N ARG A 71 -4.98 2.31 11.25
CA ARG A 71 -3.89 1.40 11.67
C ARG A 71 -3.34 0.57 10.50
N CYS A 72 -4.19 0.09 9.60
CA CYS A 72 -3.78 -0.62 8.40
C CYS A 72 -2.98 0.30 7.46
N CYS A 73 -3.38 1.57 7.32
CA CYS A 73 -2.64 2.57 6.56
C CYS A 73 -1.26 2.84 7.19
N GLU A 74 -1.21 3.06 8.50
CA GLU A 74 0.02 3.27 9.27
C GLU A 74 0.98 2.08 9.14
N TRP A 75 0.46 0.85 9.21
CA TRP A 75 1.25 -0.37 9.01
C TRP A 75 1.91 -0.39 7.62
N ARG A 76 1.16 -0.14 6.54
CA ARG A 76 1.73 -0.08 5.19
C ARG A 76 2.79 1.01 5.05
N ASN A 77 2.51 2.19 5.59
CA ASN A 77 3.45 3.31 5.54
C ASN A 77 4.74 2.97 6.29
N LYS A 78 4.64 2.27 7.43
CA LYS A 78 5.81 1.80 8.18
C LYS A 78 6.58 0.69 7.45
N CYS A 79 5.92 -0.20 6.72
CA CYS A 79 6.63 -1.12 5.82
C CYS A 79 7.46 -0.34 4.79
N SER A 80 6.88 0.71 4.19
CA SER A 80 7.58 1.59 3.24
C SER A 80 8.76 2.30 3.89
N ALA A 81 8.57 2.91 5.06
CA ALA A 81 9.65 3.55 5.81
C ALA A 81 10.78 2.58 6.18
N THR A 82 10.42 1.37 6.64
CA THR A 82 11.41 0.33 6.96
C THR A 82 12.24 -0.06 5.74
N ALA A 83 11.61 -0.18 4.57
CA ALA A 83 12.33 -0.44 3.32
C ALA A 83 13.28 0.70 2.96
N GLN A 84 12.85 1.96 3.14
CA GLN A 84 13.69 3.13 2.93
C GLN A 84 14.93 3.10 3.83
N ASP A 85 14.73 2.87 5.13
CA ASP A 85 15.82 2.82 6.11
C ASP A 85 16.82 1.70 5.75
N ASN A 86 16.32 0.50 5.43
CA ASN A 86 17.15 -0.63 5.03
C ASN A 86 17.98 -0.37 3.77
N VAL A 87 17.38 0.27 2.75
CA VAL A 87 18.10 0.61 1.50
C VAL A 87 19.12 1.72 1.76
N THR A 88 18.73 2.75 2.53
CA THR A 88 19.61 3.88 2.86
C THR A 88 20.83 3.41 3.65
N GLU A 89 20.61 2.63 4.71
CA GLU A 89 21.67 2.05 5.53
C GLU A 89 22.65 1.23 4.69
N PHE A 90 22.13 0.41 3.77
CA PHE A 90 22.98 -0.38 2.88
C PHE A 90 23.82 0.49 1.95
N LEU A 91 23.22 1.48 1.28
CA LEU A 91 23.92 2.34 0.32
C LEU A 91 24.95 3.23 1.02
N ASP A 92 24.63 3.78 2.20
CA ASP A 92 25.53 4.61 2.99
C ASP A 92 26.68 3.80 3.61
N GLY A 93 26.44 2.52 3.93
CA GLY A 93 27.42 1.62 4.52
C GLY A 93 28.29 0.84 3.53
N THR A 94 28.02 0.92 2.22
CA THR A 94 28.73 0.15 1.20
C THR A 94 29.82 0.98 0.53
N PRO A 95 31.11 0.61 0.67
CA PRO A 95 32.19 1.31 -0.03
C PRO A 95 32.02 1.26 -1.54
N GLY A 96 32.22 2.39 -2.20
CA GLY A 96 32.03 2.55 -3.65
C GLY A 96 30.62 2.97 -4.07
N LEU A 97 29.68 3.16 -3.13
CA LEU A 97 28.33 3.68 -3.38
C LEU A 97 28.12 5.08 -2.78
N GLU A 98 29.18 5.88 -2.65
CA GLU A 98 29.12 7.20 -2.02
C GLU A 98 28.47 8.27 -2.91
N THR A 99 28.47 8.09 -4.24
CA THR A 99 27.90 9.08 -5.18
C THR A 99 26.55 8.62 -5.74
N PRO A 100 25.66 9.55 -6.13
CA PRO A 100 24.39 9.22 -6.76
C PRO A 100 24.55 8.35 -8.02
N GLU A 101 25.58 8.59 -8.83
CA GLU A 101 25.86 7.83 -10.06
C GLU A 101 26.23 6.38 -9.75
N ALA A 102 27.13 6.16 -8.79
CA ALA A 102 27.53 4.82 -8.39
C ALA A 102 26.36 4.03 -7.80
N ARG A 103 25.51 4.70 -7.00
CA ARG A 103 24.25 4.12 -6.49
C ARG A 103 23.32 3.72 -7.63
N ALA A 104 23.13 4.60 -8.61
CA ALA A 104 22.23 4.35 -9.73
C ALA A 104 22.72 3.17 -10.59
N GLU A 105 24.01 3.10 -10.90
CA GLU A 105 24.62 1.99 -11.64
C GLU A 105 24.45 0.66 -10.89
N TYR A 106 24.74 0.66 -9.59
CA TYR A 106 24.55 -0.52 -8.74
C TYR A 106 23.08 -0.98 -8.72
N ILE A 107 22.14 -0.06 -8.53
CA ILE A 107 20.71 -0.37 -8.47
C ILE A 107 20.17 -0.84 -9.82
N GLU A 108 20.67 -0.29 -10.93
CA GLU A 108 20.37 -0.80 -12.27
C GLU A 108 20.86 -2.24 -12.43
N GLY A 109 22.04 -2.56 -11.91
CA GLY A 109 22.57 -3.92 -11.80
C GLY A 109 21.70 -4.88 -10.98
N LEU A 110 20.89 -4.38 -10.05
CA LEU A 110 19.89 -5.17 -9.32
C LEU A 110 18.61 -5.45 -10.13
N GLY A 111 18.56 -5.07 -11.40
CA GLY A 111 17.44 -5.38 -12.29
C GLY A 111 16.15 -4.64 -11.96
N VAL A 112 16.25 -3.49 -11.29
CA VAL A 112 15.08 -2.68 -10.93
C VAL A 112 14.42 -2.16 -12.21
N GLY A 113 13.20 -2.59 -12.48
CA GLY A 113 12.45 -2.24 -13.70
C GLY A 113 12.72 -3.16 -14.91
N SER A 114 13.51 -4.22 -14.72
CA SER A 114 13.76 -5.23 -15.76
C SER A 114 13.64 -6.64 -15.20
N THR A 115 14.72 -7.18 -14.64
CA THR A 115 14.86 -8.59 -14.26
C THR A 115 14.42 -8.91 -12.83
N CYS A 116 14.16 -7.89 -12.01
CA CYS A 116 13.78 -7.99 -10.60
C CYS A 116 14.76 -8.81 -9.76
N ASP A 117 16.06 -8.69 -10.05
CA ASP A 117 17.12 -9.44 -9.37
C ASP A 117 17.24 -9.08 -7.88
N TYR A 118 16.82 -7.86 -7.50
CA TYR A 118 16.68 -7.41 -6.11
C TYR A 118 15.78 -8.28 -5.23
N LEU A 119 14.96 -9.19 -5.80
CA LEU A 119 14.12 -10.11 -5.02
C LEU A 119 14.87 -11.35 -4.53
N TYR A 120 16.04 -11.67 -5.09
CA TYR A 120 16.68 -12.96 -4.88
C TYR A 120 17.80 -12.90 -3.84
N GLN A 121 18.07 -14.05 -3.20
CA GLN A 121 19.19 -14.19 -2.27
C GLN A 121 20.55 -14.17 -2.99
N GLN A 122 20.60 -14.78 -4.18
CA GLN A 122 21.81 -14.87 -5.01
C GLN A 122 21.40 -14.86 -6.48
N ILE A 123 22.11 -14.07 -7.30
CA ILE A 123 21.77 -13.83 -8.70
C ILE A 123 22.66 -14.67 -9.65
N THR A 124 23.81 -15.19 -9.19
CA THR A 124 24.79 -15.91 -10.04
C THR A 124 25.24 -17.27 -9.47
N PRO A 125 25.38 -18.33 -10.29
CA PRO A 125 24.81 -18.54 -11.63
C PRO A 125 23.34 -18.99 -11.61
N VAL A 126 22.73 -19.14 -10.43
CA VAL A 126 21.34 -19.59 -10.29
C VAL A 126 20.61 -18.63 -9.37
N ARG A 127 19.50 -18.06 -9.86
CA ARG A 127 18.54 -17.33 -9.02
C ARG A 127 17.96 -18.28 -8.00
N ARG A 128 18.37 -18.13 -6.74
CA ARG A 128 17.89 -18.99 -5.65
C ARG A 128 17.05 -18.19 -4.68
N GLY A 129 15.85 -18.71 -4.43
CA GLY A 129 14.90 -18.18 -3.44
C GLY A 129 14.42 -16.77 -3.77
N CYS A 130 13.29 -16.67 -4.46
CA CYS A 130 12.61 -15.38 -4.64
C CYS A 130 12.14 -14.84 -3.29
N PHE A 131 12.08 -13.51 -3.16
CA PHE A 131 11.77 -12.78 -1.94
C PHE A 131 12.72 -13.06 -0.77
N ARG A 132 13.97 -13.43 -1.06
CA ARG A 132 15.00 -13.74 -0.04
C ARG A 132 16.16 -12.77 -0.02
N SER A 133 16.07 -11.64 -0.73
CA SER A 133 17.07 -10.59 -0.55
C SER A 133 16.95 -9.99 0.85
N ASP A 134 18.07 -9.53 1.38
CA ASP A 134 18.11 -8.93 2.73
C ASP A 134 17.17 -7.72 2.82
N PHE A 135 17.03 -6.93 1.75
CA PHE A 135 16.07 -5.82 1.69
C PHE A 135 14.64 -6.28 1.92
N VAL A 136 14.22 -7.35 1.24
CA VAL A 136 12.85 -7.87 1.34
C VAL A 136 12.64 -8.52 2.70
N LEU A 137 13.59 -9.33 3.17
CA LEU A 137 13.47 -10.05 4.45
C LEU A 137 13.49 -9.10 5.66
N LYS A 138 14.37 -8.10 5.69
CA LYS A 138 14.40 -7.09 6.76
C LYS A 138 13.11 -6.26 6.78
N THR A 139 12.61 -5.86 5.61
CA THR A 139 11.32 -5.15 5.50
C THR A 139 10.16 -6.05 5.94
N PHE A 140 10.17 -7.33 5.57
CA PHE A 140 9.12 -8.27 5.96
C PHE A 140 9.16 -8.61 7.46
N ALA A 141 10.33 -8.60 8.10
CA ALA A 141 10.45 -8.77 9.54
C ALA A 141 9.66 -7.72 10.34
N PHE A 142 9.52 -6.48 9.83
CA PHE A 142 8.63 -5.50 10.44
C PHE A 142 7.17 -5.98 10.48
N HIS A 143 6.68 -6.64 9.43
CA HIS A 143 5.33 -7.21 9.44
C HIS A 143 5.21 -8.33 10.48
N LEU A 144 6.20 -9.23 10.55
CA LEU A 144 6.21 -10.32 11.54
C LEU A 144 6.13 -9.77 12.98
N ASN A 145 6.86 -8.70 13.27
CA ASN A 145 6.77 -8.00 14.56
C ASN A 145 5.40 -7.31 14.75
N ALA A 146 4.82 -6.73 13.70
CA ALA A 146 3.53 -6.05 13.77
C ALA A 146 2.34 -7.00 14.05
N ILE A 147 2.50 -8.29 13.73
CA ILE A 147 1.51 -9.33 14.01
C ILE A 147 1.83 -10.14 15.27
N GLU A 148 2.89 -9.77 16.01
CA GLU A 148 3.19 -10.39 17.30
C GLU A 148 1.98 -10.25 18.23
N GLY A 149 1.55 -11.36 18.81
CA GLY A 149 0.32 -11.42 19.60
C GLY A 149 -0.93 -11.72 18.78
N THR A 150 -0.86 -12.01 17.48
CA THR A 150 -2.04 -12.58 16.81
C THR A 150 -2.47 -13.87 17.51
N ILE A 151 -3.78 -14.03 17.73
CA ILE A 151 -4.36 -15.17 18.46
C ILE A 151 -5.02 -16.19 17.53
N ARG A 152 -4.92 -15.99 16.21
CA ARG A 152 -5.39 -16.99 15.25
C ARG A 152 -4.20 -17.84 14.78
N ASP A 153 -4.46 -19.12 14.62
CA ASP A 153 -3.59 -20.01 13.86
C ASP A 153 -4.07 -19.98 12.40
N SER A 154 -3.29 -19.38 11.51
CA SER A 154 -3.66 -19.27 10.10
C SER A 154 -2.82 -20.21 9.24
N PRO A 155 -3.45 -21.09 8.43
CA PRO A 155 -2.70 -21.93 7.50
C PRO A 155 -2.23 -21.17 6.26
N TYR A 156 -2.69 -19.93 6.06
CA TYR A 156 -2.37 -19.15 4.88
C TYR A 156 -1.11 -18.31 5.11
N PRO A 157 -0.14 -18.34 4.19
CA PRO A 157 1.04 -17.51 4.28
C PRO A 157 0.69 -16.03 4.11
N ALA A 158 1.45 -15.14 4.77
CA ALA A 158 1.34 -13.69 4.66
C ALA A 158 1.90 -13.15 3.32
N ILE A 159 1.43 -13.71 2.20
CA ILE A 159 1.89 -13.42 0.84
C ILE A 159 1.70 -11.95 0.46
N GLY A 160 0.62 -11.33 0.94
CA GLY A 160 0.34 -9.93 0.72
C GLY A 160 1.35 -9.03 1.42
N ALA A 161 1.65 -9.31 2.68
CA ALA A 161 2.65 -8.57 3.43
C ALA A 161 4.06 -8.72 2.83
N LEU A 162 4.40 -9.92 2.33
CA LEU A 162 5.64 -10.15 1.58
C LEU A 162 5.66 -9.34 0.27
N GLY A 163 4.53 -9.28 -0.43
CA GLY A 163 4.35 -8.42 -1.61
C GLY A 163 4.52 -6.93 -1.30
N ILE A 164 3.98 -6.45 -0.16
CA ILE A 164 4.19 -5.07 0.30
C ILE A 164 5.66 -4.80 0.55
N ALA A 165 6.36 -5.70 1.23
CA ALA A 165 7.78 -5.56 1.50
C ALA A 165 8.59 -5.46 0.19
N ALA A 166 8.31 -6.35 -0.77
CA ALA A 166 8.94 -6.32 -2.09
C ALA A 166 8.66 -5.03 -2.86
N ILE A 167 7.40 -4.58 -2.91
CA ILE A 167 7.01 -3.35 -3.61
C ILE A 167 7.63 -2.11 -2.95
N ALA A 168 7.68 -2.07 -1.61
CA ALA A 168 8.31 -0.99 -0.87
C ALA A 168 9.81 -0.89 -1.20
N VAL A 169 10.52 -2.02 -1.23
CA VAL A 169 11.93 -2.07 -1.63
C VAL A 169 12.10 -1.61 -3.08
N PHE A 170 11.28 -2.13 -4.00
CA PHE A 170 11.29 -1.72 -5.40
C PHE A 170 11.12 -0.20 -5.57
N HIS A 171 10.17 0.37 -4.84
CA HIS A 171 9.87 1.80 -4.88
C HIS A 171 11.08 2.63 -4.47
N HIS A 172 11.69 2.33 -3.32
CA HIS A 172 12.84 3.09 -2.82
C HIS A 172 14.08 2.91 -3.67
N LEU A 173 14.38 1.68 -4.12
CA LEU A 173 15.46 1.48 -5.09
C LEU A 173 15.23 2.29 -6.37
N THR A 174 13.99 2.35 -6.86
CA THR A 174 13.64 3.18 -8.03
C THR A 174 13.87 4.66 -7.77
N LEU A 175 13.53 5.17 -6.58
CA LEU A 175 13.78 6.57 -6.22
C LEU A 175 15.28 6.88 -6.20
N PHE A 176 16.10 6.07 -5.53
CA PHE A 176 17.55 6.26 -5.50
C PHE A 176 18.19 6.19 -6.89
N ARG A 177 17.72 5.28 -7.75
CA ARG A 177 18.19 5.22 -9.14
C ARG A 177 17.85 6.49 -9.91
N LEU A 178 16.67 7.08 -9.69
CA LEU A 178 16.23 8.28 -10.39
C LEU A 178 16.84 9.56 -9.82
N ASP A 179 17.30 9.55 -8.58
CA ASP A 179 17.87 10.72 -7.91
C ASP A 179 19.14 11.22 -8.62
N SER A 180 19.96 10.31 -9.16
CA SER A 180 21.12 10.63 -10.01
C SER A 180 20.74 11.37 -11.31
N HIS A 181 19.50 11.24 -11.77
CA HIS A 181 18.98 11.92 -12.95
C HIS A 181 18.29 13.26 -12.63
N SER A 182 18.08 13.57 -11.34
CA SER A 182 17.38 14.78 -10.90
C SER A 182 18.27 16.04 -10.98
N GLU A 183 19.57 15.91 -10.75
CA GLU A 183 20.54 17.01 -10.87
C GLU A 183 20.74 17.49 -12.31
N TYR A 184 20.41 16.65 -13.31
CA TYR A 184 20.42 17.06 -14.73
C TYR A 184 19.23 17.95 -15.15
N ARG A 185 18.16 18.06 -14.35
CA ARG A 185 17.01 18.92 -14.68
C ARG A 185 17.20 20.40 -14.31
N LEU A 186 18.20 20.74 -13.50
CA LEU A 186 18.45 22.13 -13.08
C LEU A 186 19.47 22.88 -13.95
N ASN A 187 20.06 22.22 -14.96
CA ASN A 187 21.06 22.82 -15.87
C ASN A 187 20.57 22.99 -17.31
N VAL A 188 19.27 23.19 -17.53
CA VAL A 188 18.76 23.68 -18.83
C VAL A 188 18.74 25.22 -18.79
N PRO A 189 19.56 25.94 -19.60
CA PRO A 189 19.47 27.39 -19.68
C PRO A 189 18.06 27.78 -20.13
N SER A 190 17.43 28.71 -19.39
CA SER A 190 16.06 29.18 -19.59
C SER A 190 15.79 29.81 -20.97
N SER A 191 16.78 29.90 -21.86
CA SER A 191 16.68 30.58 -23.15
C SER A 191 16.23 29.72 -24.33
N SER A 192 15.93 28.42 -24.16
CA SER A 192 15.62 27.54 -25.31
C SER A 192 14.17 27.05 -25.43
N MET A 193 13.27 27.32 -24.49
CA MET A 193 11.85 27.02 -24.68
C MET A 193 11.16 28.16 -25.43
N LYS A 194 11.09 28.05 -26.76
CA LYS A 194 10.13 28.84 -27.55
C LYS A 194 8.71 28.36 -27.18
N PRO A 195 7.77 29.27 -26.86
CA PRO A 195 6.42 28.88 -26.49
C PRO A 195 5.70 28.29 -27.71
N VAL A 196 5.30 27.02 -27.60
CA VAL A 196 4.36 26.41 -28.53
C VAL A 196 3.01 27.09 -28.33
N ARG A 197 2.57 27.86 -29.32
CA ARG A 197 1.25 28.50 -29.34
C ARG A 197 0.15 27.44 -29.21
N SER A 198 -0.61 27.52 -28.13
CA SER A 198 -1.86 26.78 -27.93
C SER A 198 -2.87 27.17 -29.02
N ARG A 199 -3.22 26.24 -29.91
CA ARG A 199 -4.39 26.38 -30.78
C ARG A 199 -5.65 26.13 -29.95
N SER A 200 -6.45 27.19 -29.84
CA SER A 200 -7.82 27.17 -29.33
C SER A 200 -8.69 26.18 -30.12
N LEU A 201 -9.39 25.32 -29.40
CA LEU A 201 -10.58 24.59 -29.86
C LEU A 201 -11.58 24.60 -28.71
N MET A 202 -12.29 25.71 -28.57
CA MET A 202 -13.58 25.77 -27.89
C MET A 202 -14.67 25.73 -28.95
N ALA A 203 -15.39 24.61 -29.05
CA ALA A 203 -16.76 24.58 -29.56
C ALA A 203 -17.49 23.31 -29.09
N GLY A 204 -18.29 23.47 -28.04
CA GLY A 204 -19.64 22.91 -27.97
C GLY A 204 -19.81 21.47 -27.50
N VAL A 205 -19.96 21.29 -26.17
CA VAL A 205 -21.00 20.37 -25.63
C VAL A 205 -21.55 21.00 -24.35
N THR A 206 -22.77 21.53 -24.45
CA THR A 206 -23.59 21.93 -23.29
C THR A 206 -24.43 20.73 -22.89
N ILE A 207 -24.23 20.21 -21.68
CA ILE A 207 -25.09 19.15 -21.11
C ILE A 207 -26.21 19.84 -20.32
N THR A 208 -27.46 19.69 -20.79
CA THR A 208 -28.67 20.14 -20.08
C THR A 208 -29.19 19.07 -19.11
N PRO A 209 -29.82 19.47 -17.99
CA PRO A 209 -30.32 18.57 -16.96
C PRO A 209 -31.66 17.94 -17.37
N SER A 210 -31.85 16.64 -17.09
CA SER A 210 -33.09 15.94 -17.36
C SER A 210 -34.17 16.30 -16.33
N SER A 211 -35.19 17.03 -16.76
CA SER A 211 -36.48 17.08 -16.08
C SER A 211 -37.58 17.19 -17.12
N SER A 212 -38.37 16.13 -17.28
CA SER A 212 -39.66 16.20 -17.97
C SER A 212 -40.71 15.51 -17.12
N LEU A 213 -41.48 16.33 -16.43
CA LEU A 213 -42.74 16.03 -15.79
C LEU A 213 -43.84 16.62 -16.69
N ARG A 214 -45.01 15.95 -16.71
CA ARG A 214 -46.36 16.33 -17.20
C ARG A 214 -46.73 15.79 -18.59
N GLN A 215 -47.61 14.78 -18.65
CA GLN A 215 -49.09 14.77 -18.48
C GLN A 215 -49.81 15.11 -19.78
N ALA A 216 -50.66 14.19 -20.26
CA ALA A 216 -52.11 14.39 -20.48
C ALA A 216 -52.71 13.19 -21.24
N GLY A 217 -53.94 12.80 -20.88
CA GLY A 217 -54.83 12.06 -21.79
C GLY A 217 -55.57 10.87 -21.18
N ALA A 218 -56.60 11.15 -20.38
CA ALA A 218 -57.60 10.17 -19.97
C ALA A 218 -58.44 9.68 -21.15
N THR A 219 -58.95 8.44 -21.10
CA THR A 219 -60.37 8.12 -21.37
C THR A 219 -60.74 6.68 -20.98
N HIS A 220 -61.92 6.58 -20.37
CA HIS A 220 -62.70 5.43 -19.91
C HIS A 220 -62.93 4.32 -20.94
N ALA A 221 -63.16 3.08 -20.48
CA ALA A 221 -64.51 2.49 -20.31
C ALA A 221 -64.48 1.00 -19.92
N THR A 222 -65.31 0.65 -18.92
CA THR A 222 -66.09 -0.60 -18.68
C THR A 222 -65.67 -1.88 -19.41
N ARG A 223 -65.57 -3.02 -18.72
CA ARG A 223 -66.68 -3.69 -18.03
C ARG A 223 -66.17 -4.70 -16.99
#